data_AF-A0A075FHF4-F1
#
_entry.id   AF-A0A075FHF4-F1
#
_cell.length_a   1.000
_cell.length_b   1.000
_cell.length_c   1.000
_cell.angle_alpha   90.00
_cell.angle_beta   90.00
_cell.angle_gamma   90.00
#
_symmetry.space_group_name_H-M   'P 1'
#
loop_
_entity.id
_entity.type
_entity.pdbx_description
1 polymer ?
#
loop_
_entity_poly.entity_id
_entity_poly.type
_entity_poly.pdbx_seq_one_letter_code
_entity_poly.pdbx_strand_id
1 'polypeptide(L)'
;MSEESHVLADHVDHSVGGFGGHAFRRFTHVSMTAIPFVYYLYGQDVADIVSLEAQQLVSVVCILILFAEAIRIRLGIVIFGQREYEADQISALAWGGLAVSLALLLAPGEGEGLEAGIYGIPLIVGLTLVDPLMGEIKRIKKDLKLAIYFGLLMSYAVWLTCYFWLGTDIRAAILLAPLTVLGELPKTKDIDDNATMILFPLAGLMLLLPFL
;
A
#
# COMPACT_ATOMS: atom_id res chain seq x y z
N MET A 1 24.73 -14.50 6.58
CA MET A 1 23.44 -14.81 5.91
C MET A 1 23.44 -14.10 4.57
N SER A 2 23.16 -14.81 3.47
CA SER A 2 23.03 -14.18 2.15
C SER A 2 21.77 -13.30 2.10
N GLU A 3 21.74 -12.25 1.27
CA GLU A 3 20.55 -11.39 1.10
C GLU A 3 19.28 -12.23 0.78
N GLU A 4 19.44 -13.28 -0.02
CA GLU A 4 18.37 -14.20 -0.39
C GLU A 4 17.74 -14.91 0.82
N SER A 5 18.56 -15.26 1.84
CA SER A 5 18.07 -15.89 3.07
C SER A 5 17.22 -14.95 3.94
N HIS A 6 17.46 -13.63 3.88
CA HIS A 6 16.65 -12.63 4.58
C HIS A 6 15.34 -12.33 3.83
N VAL A 7 15.32 -12.48 2.50
CA VAL A 7 14.13 -12.29 1.68
C VAL A 7 13.07 -13.36 1.94
N LEU A 8 13.50 -14.59 2.22
CA LEU A 8 12.65 -15.78 2.33
C LEU A 8 12.28 -16.17 3.79
N ALA A 9 12.62 -15.32 4.77
CA ALA A 9 12.35 -15.59 6.18
C ALA A 9 10.84 -15.73 6.45
N ASP A 10 10.46 -16.66 7.34
CA ASP A 10 9.07 -16.79 7.79
C ASP A 10 8.80 -15.79 8.91
N HIS A 11 7.84 -14.89 8.69
CA HIS A 11 7.50 -13.84 9.64
C HIS A 11 6.38 -14.23 10.60
N VAL A 12 5.80 -15.43 10.45
CA VAL A 12 4.70 -15.92 11.32
C VAL A 12 5.16 -16.07 12.76
N ASP A 13 6.36 -16.63 12.98
CA ASP A 13 6.89 -16.89 14.32
C ASP A 13 7.25 -15.62 15.09
N HIS A 14 7.43 -14.50 14.39
CA HIS A 14 7.76 -13.19 14.96
C HIS A 14 6.58 -12.21 15.02
N SER A 15 5.38 -12.65 14.60
CA SER A 15 4.17 -11.84 14.66
C SER A 15 3.44 -12.09 15.97
N VAL A 16 3.03 -11.04 16.68
CA VAL A 16 2.22 -11.17 17.90
C VAL A 16 0.90 -11.84 17.54
N GLY A 17 0.64 -13.00 18.13
CA GLY A 17 -0.51 -13.85 17.79
C GLY A 17 -0.21 -14.99 16.80
N GLY A 18 1.05 -15.20 16.41
CA GLY A 18 1.50 -16.29 15.55
C GLY A 18 0.74 -16.33 14.23
N PHE A 19 0.23 -17.51 13.86
CA PHE A 19 -0.56 -17.68 12.63
C PHE A 19 -1.84 -16.83 12.62
N GLY A 20 -2.50 -16.67 13.77
CA GLY A 20 -3.70 -15.83 13.88
C GLY A 20 -3.40 -14.35 13.64
N GLY A 21 -2.28 -13.86 14.20
CA GLY A 21 -1.80 -12.50 13.96
C GLY A 21 -1.43 -12.27 12.49
N HIS A 22 -0.73 -13.23 11.88
CA HIS A 22 -0.40 -13.17 10.45
C HIS A 22 -1.66 -13.14 9.56
N ALA A 23 -2.63 -14.01 9.83
CA ALA A 23 -3.89 -14.06 9.08
C ALA A 23 -4.69 -12.76 9.22
N PHE A 24 -4.76 -12.20 10.44
CA PHE A 24 -5.39 -10.91 10.68
C PHE A 24 -4.72 -9.80 9.90
N ARG A 25 -3.38 -9.70 9.93
CA ARG A 25 -2.63 -8.72 9.15
C ARG A 25 -2.92 -8.82 7.65
N ARG A 26 -2.95 -10.04 7.10
CA ARG A 26 -3.26 -10.25 5.67
C ARG A 26 -4.70 -9.87 5.34
N PHE A 27 -5.65 -10.20 6.21
CA PHE A 27 -7.03 -9.78 6.05
C PHE A 27 -7.16 -8.25 6.08
N THR A 28 -6.55 -7.58 7.06
CA THR A 28 -6.57 -6.11 7.14
C THR A 28 -5.95 -5.49 5.89
N HIS A 29 -4.83 -6.02 5.41
CA HIS A 29 -4.15 -5.52 4.22
C HIS A 29 -5.02 -5.63 2.96
N VAL A 30 -5.64 -6.78 2.72
CA VAL A 30 -6.54 -6.96 1.56
C VAL A 30 -7.79 -6.10 1.71
N SER A 31 -8.33 -5.92 2.93
CA SER A 31 -9.51 -5.09 3.18
C SER A 31 -9.29 -3.61 2.83
N MET A 32 -8.04 -3.14 2.90
CA MET A 32 -7.66 -1.78 2.49
C MET A 32 -7.91 -1.50 1.00
N THR A 33 -8.13 -2.54 0.18
CA THR A 33 -8.59 -2.38 -1.22
C THR A 33 -9.85 -1.53 -1.30
N ALA A 34 -10.70 -1.52 -0.26
CA ALA A 34 -11.91 -0.71 -0.23
C ALA A 34 -11.64 0.80 -0.07
N ILE A 35 -10.50 1.20 0.51
CA ILE A 35 -10.18 2.60 0.83
C ILE A 35 -10.35 3.54 -0.36
N PRO A 36 -9.71 3.31 -1.53
CA PRO A 36 -9.83 4.24 -2.64
C PRO A 36 -11.29 4.34 -3.13
N PHE A 37 -12.03 3.24 -3.18
CA PHE A 37 -13.44 3.28 -3.60
C PHE A 37 -14.31 4.06 -2.61
N VAL A 38 -14.10 3.87 -1.30
CA VAL A 38 -14.82 4.63 -0.27
C VAL A 38 -14.48 6.12 -0.37
N TYR A 39 -13.21 6.46 -0.55
CA TYR A 39 -12.77 7.85 -0.69
C TYR A 39 -13.38 8.52 -1.92
N TYR A 40 -13.28 7.91 -3.10
CA TYR A 40 -13.74 8.53 -4.34
C TYR A 40 -15.28 8.56 -4.46
N LEU A 41 -16.00 7.61 -3.86
CA LEU A 41 -17.47 7.57 -3.92
C LEU A 41 -18.15 8.35 -2.79
N TYR A 42 -17.59 8.31 -1.58
CA TYR A 42 -18.25 8.79 -0.36
C TYR A 42 -17.35 9.68 0.50
N GLY A 43 -16.13 9.99 0.05
CA GLY A 43 -15.15 10.73 0.86
C GLY A 43 -15.65 12.11 1.27
N GLN A 44 -16.35 12.81 0.38
CA GLN A 44 -16.92 14.12 0.71
C GLN A 44 -18.10 13.99 1.69
N ASP A 45 -19.01 13.02 1.49
CA ASP A 45 -20.12 12.78 2.41
C ASP A 45 -19.63 12.52 3.85
N VAL A 46 -18.53 11.77 4.00
CA VAL A 46 -17.91 11.50 5.30
C VAL A 46 -17.22 12.74 5.86
N ALA A 47 -16.56 13.53 5.02
CA ALA A 47 -15.88 14.76 5.43
C ALA A 47 -16.86 15.86 5.88
N ASP A 48 -18.04 15.93 5.26
CA ASP A 48 -19.09 16.89 5.61
C ASP A 48 -19.61 16.70 7.05
N ILE A 49 -19.60 15.46 7.58
CA ILE A 49 -19.99 15.15 8.98
C ILE A 49 -19.15 15.96 9.98
N VAL A 50 -17.90 16.25 9.64
CA VAL A 50 -16.96 17.02 10.46
C VAL A 50 -16.63 18.39 9.84
N SER A 51 -17.41 18.83 8.84
CA SER A 51 -17.25 20.12 8.14
C SER A 51 -15.86 20.31 7.53
N LEU A 52 -15.33 19.27 6.88
CA LEU A 52 -14.05 19.29 6.17
C LEU A 52 -14.23 18.95 4.68
N GLU A 53 -13.25 19.33 3.87
CA GLU A 53 -13.09 18.76 2.53
C GLU A 53 -12.50 17.35 2.61
N ALA A 54 -12.79 16.48 1.63
CA ALA A 54 -12.29 15.11 1.60
C ALA A 54 -10.75 15.02 1.75
N GLN A 55 -10.00 15.91 1.08
CA GLN A 55 -8.55 15.97 1.21
C GLN A 55 -8.07 16.45 2.59
N GLN A 56 -8.81 17.37 3.22
CA GLN A 56 -8.52 17.80 4.59
C GLN A 56 -8.75 16.64 5.57
N LEU A 57 -9.83 15.88 5.40
CA LEU A 57 -10.11 14.70 6.20
C LEU A 57 -8.98 13.66 6.07
N VAL A 58 -8.53 13.34 4.85
CA VAL A 58 -7.38 12.44 4.63
C VAL A 58 -6.13 12.95 5.34
N SER A 59 -5.84 14.25 5.24
CA SER A 59 -4.70 14.86 5.93
C SER A 59 -4.79 14.73 7.46
N VAL A 60 -5.97 14.98 8.04
CA VAL A 60 -6.22 14.82 9.47
C VAL A 60 -6.04 13.36 9.89
N VAL A 61 -6.62 12.40 9.16
CA VAL A 61 -6.46 10.97 9.44
C VAL A 61 -4.99 10.55 9.38
N CYS A 62 -4.24 11.01 8.37
CA CYS A 62 -2.81 10.74 8.24
C CYS A 62 -2.04 11.27 9.46
N ILE A 63 -2.27 12.52 9.85
CA ILE A 63 -1.63 13.14 11.02
C ILE A 63 -1.98 12.35 12.30
N LEU A 64 -3.23 11.92 12.46
CA LEU A 64 -3.65 11.10 13.61
C LEU A 64 -2.95 9.74 13.64
N ILE A 65 -2.78 9.07 12.49
CA ILE A 65 -2.02 7.82 12.39
C ILE A 65 -0.57 8.03 12.83
N LEU A 66 0.09 9.08 12.31
CA LEU A 66 1.48 9.38 12.66
C LEU A 66 1.63 9.77 14.14
N PHE A 67 0.67 10.51 14.69
CA PHE A 67 0.66 10.88 16.10
C PHE A 67 0.46 9.66 17.01
N ALA A 68 -0.51 8.79 16.68
CA ALA A 68 -0.73 7.54 17.38
C ALA A 68 0.52 6.64 17.33
N GLU A 69 1.19 6.59 16.17
CA GLU A 69 2.42 5.84 15.98
C GLU A 69 3.57 6.38 16.85
N ALA A 70 3.72 7.71 16.94
CA ALA A 70 4.72 8.33 17.80
C ALA A 70 4.49 7.98 19.29
N ILE A 71 3.22 7.94 19.73
CA ILE A 71 2.87 7.48 21.08
C ILE A 71 3.19 5.99 21.23
N ARG A 72 2.81 5.15 20.27
CA ARG A 72 3.02 3.70 20.30
C ARG A 72 4.50 3.34 20.45
N ILE A 73 5.39 3.95 19.65
CA ILE A 73 6.84 3.75 19.73
C ILE A 73 7.38 4.20 21.09
N ARG A 74 6.93 5.38 21.58
CA ARG A 74 7.36 5.90 22.89
C ARG A 74 6.99 4.98 24.05
N LEU A 75 5.88 4.26 23.93
CA LEU A 75 5.39 3.31 24.92
C LEU A 75 5.89 1.87 24.68
N GLY A 76 6.57 1.59 23.57
CA GLY A 76 7.04 0.25 23.20
C GLY A 76 5.90 -0.75 22.97
N ILE A 77 4.72 -0.29 22.54
CA ILE A 77 3.53 -1.13 22.39
C ILE A 77 3.57 -1.88 21.06
N VAL A 78 3.35 -3.20 21.10
CA VAL A 78 3.11 -4.03 19.91
C VAL A 78 1.69 -4.56 19.97
N ILE A 79 0.92 -4.33 18.91
CA ILE A 79 -0.49 -4.72 18.80
C ILE A 79 -0.58 -6.08 18.10
N PHE A 80 -1.69 -6.81 18.30
CA PHE A 80 -1.95 -8.07 17.61
C PHE A 80 -1.79 -7.94 16.08
N GLY A 81 -1.02 -8.84 15.46
CA GLY A 81 -0.69 -8.81 14.03
C GLY A 81 0.58 -8.03 13.67
N GLN A 82 1.12 -7.20 14.57
CA GLN A 82 2.41 -6.54 14.40
C GLN A 82 3.58 -7.49 14.73
N ARG A 83 4.75 -7.21 14.16
CA ARG A 83 5.99 -7.95 14.40
C ARG A 83 6.68 -7.40 15.66
N GLU A 84 7.41 -8.24 16.39
CA GLU A 84 8.05 -7.85 17.66
C GLU A 84 8.99 -6.64 17.52
N TYR A 85 9.74 -6.57 16.43
CA TYR A 85 10.65 -5.46 16.17
C TYR A 85 9.91 -4.15 15.89
N GLU A 86 8.60 -4.15 15.64
CA GLU A 86 7.86 -2.90 15.47
C GLU A 86 7.71 -2.15 16.80
N ALA A 87 8.09 -2.72 17.95
CA ALA A 87 8.05 -2.06 19.25
C ALA A 87 8.80 -0.71 19.27
N ASP A 88 9.92 -0.60 18.58
CA ASP A 88 10.85 0.54 18.63
C ASP A 88 11.07 1.24 17.28
N GLN A 89 10.41 0.81 16.20
CA GLN A 89 10.43 1.45 14.88
C GLN A 89 9.04 1.73 14.34
N ILE A 90 8.96 2.54 13.26
CA ILE A 90 7.70 2.83 12.57
C ILE A 90 7.09 1.53 12.00
N SER A 91 5.81 1.32 12.30
CA SER A 91 5.05 0.13 11.91
C SER A 91 4.66 0.16 10.44
N ALA A 92 4.46 -1.03 9.87
CA ALA A 92 3.96 -1.22 8.51
C ALA A 92 2.60 -0.54 8.27
N LEU A 93 1.77 -0.45 9.33
CA LEU A 93 0.50 0.26 9.29
C LEU A 93 0.69 1.77 9.13
N ALA A 94 1.61 2.36 9.88
CA ALA A 94 1.89 3.80 9.78
C ALA A 94 2.52 4.17 8.43
N TRP A 95 3.46 3.34 7.95
CA TRP A 95 4.05 3.50 6.62
C TRP A 95 3.03 3.36 5.49
N GLY A 96 2.20 2.31 5.53
CA GLY A 96 1.11 2.13 4.58
C GLY A 96 0.07 3.25 4.64
N GLY A 97 -0.32 3.67 5.85
CA GLY A 97 -1.26 4.77 6.06
C GLY A 97 -0.76 6.10 5.50
N LEU A 98 0.53 6.41 5.70
CA LEU A 98 1.18 7.58 5.11
C LEU A 98 1.16 7.51 3.58
N ALA A 99 1.61 6.39 3.01
CA ALA A 99 1.72 6.26 1.55
C ALA A 99 0.36 6.27 0.85
N VAL A 100 -0.66 5.58 1.41
CA VAL A 100 -2.04 5.63 0.92
C VAL A 100 -2.58 7.06 1.00
N SER A 101 -2.36 7.77 2.10
CA SER A 101 -2.80 9.17 2.25
C SER A 101 -2.16 10.07 1.18
N LEU A 102 -0.86 9.92 0.95
CA LEU A 102 -0.15 10.67 -0.09
C LEU A 102 -0.67 10.32 -1.49
N ALA A 103 -0.98 9.06 -1.78
CA ALA A 103 -1.60 8.68 -3.04
C ALA A 103 -2.96 9.37 -3.24
N LEU A 104 -3.83 9.39 -2.22
CA LEU A 104 -5.14 10.06 -2.31
C LEU A 104 -5.02 11.58 -2.44
N LEU A 105 -3.99 12.19 -1.84
CA LEU A 105 -3.78 13.64 -1.86
C LEU A 105 -3.09 14.13 -3.13
N LEU A 106 -2.20 13.33 -3.72
CA LEU A 106 -1.29 13.77 -4.78
C LEU A 106 -1.58 13.14 -6.15
N ALA A 107 -2.21 11.96 -6.21
CA ALA A 107 -2.52 11.34 -7.48
C ALA A 107 -3.56 12.23 -8.21
N PRO A 108 -3.24 12.68 -9.44
CA PRO A 108 -4.18 13.51 -10.18
C PRO A 108 -5.37 12.68 -10.65
N GLY A 109 -6.46 13.38 -10.89
CA GLY A 109 -7.67 12.85 -11.47
C GLY A 109 -8.62 13.99 -11.75
N GLU A 110 -9.21 13.97 -12.94
CA GLU A 110 -10.28 14.88 -13.31
C GLU A 110 -11.61 14.12 -13.26
N GLY A 111 -12.72 14.84 -13.10
CA GLY A 111 -14.06 14.25 -13.02
C GLY A 111 -14.55 14.03 -11.58
N GLU A 112 -15.60 13.23 -11.44
CA GLU A 112 -16.28 12.96 -10.17
C GLU A 112 -16.35 11.44 -9.92
N GLY A 113 -16.52 11.05 -8.66
CA GLY A 113 -16.62 9.64 -8.31
C GLY A 113 -15.35 8.86 -8.64
N LEU A 114 -15.51 7.62 -9.16
CA LEU A 114 -14.40 6.74 -9.48
C LEU A 114 -13.50 7.25 -10.62
N GLU A 115 -14.01 8.15 -11.47
CA GLU A 115 -13.22 8.75 -12.57
C GLU A 115 -12.10 9.64 -11.99
N ALA A 116 -12.35 10.36 -10.91
CA ALA A 116 -11.31 11.11 -10.20
C ALA A 116 -10.20 10.20 -9.62
N GLY A 117 -10.43 8.89 -9.56
CA GLY A 117 -9.50 7.89 -9.06
C GLY A 117 -8.64 7.20 -10.11
N ILE A 118 -8.56 7.72 -11.34
CA ILE A 118 -7.85 7.09 -12.47
C ILE A 118 -6.43 6.59 -12.13
N TYR A 119 -5.69 7.29 -11.26
CA TYR A 119 -4.36 6.86 -10.83
C TYR A 119 -4.29 6.46 -9.35
N GLY A 120 -5.10 7.07 -8.48
CA GLY A 120 -5.11 6.73 -7.05
C GLY A 120 -5.61 5.31 -6.78
N ILE A 121 -6.65 4.86 -7.50
CA ILE A 121 -7.20 3.51 -7.38
C ILE A 121 -6.15 2.44 -7.69
N PRO A 122 -5.51 2.40 -8.89
CA PRO A 122 -4.54 1.35 -9.21
C PRO A 122 -3.30 1.37 -8.31
N LEU A 123 -2.86 2.54 -7.81
CA LEU A 123 -1.77 2.63 -6.84
C LEU A 123 -2.10 1.89 -5.54
N ILE A 124 -3.28 2.16 -4.97
CA ILE A 124 -3.66 1.59 -3.67
C ILE A 124 -4.08 0.13 -3.82
N VAL A 125 -4.90 -0.20 -4.82
CA VAL A 125 -5.31 -1.59 -5.10
C VAL A 125 -4.11 -2.47 -5.46
N GLY A 126 -3.13 -1.90 -6.17
CA GLY A 126 -1.86 -2.56 -6.47
C GLY A 126 -1.16 -3.00 -5.18
N LEU A 127 -0.92 -2.09 -4.24
CA LEU A 127 -0.35 -2.43 -2.94
C LEU A 127 -1.16 -3.53 -2.21
N THR A 128 -2.48 -3.36 -2.11
CA THR A 128 -3.31 -4.19 -1.23
C THR A 128 -3.50 -5.62 -1.73
N LEU A 129 -3.27 -5.87 -3.02
CA LEU A 129 -3.35 -7.20 -3.62
C LEU A 129 -1.97 -7.80 -3.93
N VAL A 130 -1.03 -6.99 -4.41
CA VAL A 130 0.29 -7.47 -4.85
C VAL A 130 1.17 -7.85 -3.66
N ASP A 131 1.22 -7.06 -2.57
CA ASP A 131 2.03 -7.43 -1.39
C ASP A 131 1.57 -8.78 -0.79
N PRO A 132 0.29 -9.00 -0.44
CA PRO A 132 -0.13 -10.27 0.15
C PRO A 132 0.19 -11.46 -0.76
N LEU A 133 0.00 -11.33 -2.07
CA LEU A 133 0.32 -12.38 -3.03
C LEU A 133 1.82 -12.69 -3.04
N MET A 134 2.66 -11.66 -3.20
CA MET A 134 4.12 -11.82 -3.22
C MET A 134 4.64 -12.36 -1.90
N GLY A 135 4.14 -11.85 -0.77
CA GLY A 135 4.46 -12.29 0.57
C GLY A 135 4.12 -13.75 0.81
N GLU A 136 2.94 -14.22 0.39
CA GLU A 136 2.56 -15.64 0.55
C GLU A 136 3.37 -16.57 -0.38
N ILE A 137 3.69 -16.15 -1.61
CA ILE A 137 4.56 -16.94 -2.50
C ILE A 137 5.97 -17.05 -1.91
N LYS A 138 6.56 -15.92 -1.47
CA LYS A 138 7.86 -15.91 -0.79
C LYS A 138 7.84 -16.82 0.45
N ARG A 139 6.75 -16.84 1.22
CA ARG A 139 6.64 -17.65 2.44
C ARG A 139 6.49 -19.14 2.15
N ILE A 140 5.54 -19.52 1.28
CA ILE A 140 5.14 -20.92 1.05
C ILE A 140 6.09 -21.62 0.06
N LYS A 141 6.44 -20.94 -1.03
CA LYS A 141 7.25 -21.52 -2.12
C LYS A 141 8.74 -21.26 -1.95
N LYS A 142 9.11 -20.29 -1.10
CA LYS A 142 10.49 -19.86 -0.89
C LYS A 142 11.19 -19.48 -2.21
N ASP A 143 10.44 -18.88 -3.14
CA ASP A 143 10.91 -18.55 -4.49
C ASP A 143 10.60 -17.07 -4.82
N LEU A 144 11.67 -16.27 -4.88
CA LEU A 144 11.58 -14.85 -5.22
C LEU A 144 11.21 -14.61 -6.68
N LYS A 145 11.70 -15.42 -7.62
CA LYS A 145 11.41 -15.25 -9.05
C LYS A 145 9.93 -15.52 -9.32
N LEU A 146 9.39 -16.56 -8.68
CA LEU A 146 7.97 -16.87 -8.75
C LEU A 146 7.12 -15.74 -8.15
N ALA A 147 7.53 -15.17 -7.01
CA ALA A 147 6.86 -14.03 -6.39
C ALA A 147 6.86 -12.81 -7.33
N ILE A 148 7.99 -12.48 -7.96
CA ILE A 148 8.08 -11.39 -8.94
C ILE A 148 7.16 -11.63 -10.13
N TYR A 149 7.14 -12.85 -10.68
CA TYR A 149 6.31 -13.18 -11.83
C TYR A 149 4.82 -13.00 -11.54
N PHE A 150 4.33 -13.57 -10.43
CA PHE A 150 2.93 -13.44 -10.04
C PHE A 150 2.59 -12.02 -9.54
N GLY A 151 3.53 -11.33 -8.90
CA GLY A 151 3.38 -9.94 -8.53
C GLY A 151 3.20 -9.04 -9.75
N LEU A 152 4.01 -9.23 -10.80
CA LEU A 152 3.86 -8.51 -12.07
C LEU A 152 2.53 -8.84 -12.73
N LEU A 153 2.15 -10.12 -12.80
CA LEU A 153 0.87 -10.54 -13.37
C LEU A 153 -0.31 -9.84 -12.67
N MET A 154 -0.32 -9.85 -11.34
CA MET A 154 -1.37 -9.19 -10.55
C MET A 154 -1.35 -7.68 -10.73
N SER A 155 -0.17 -7.05 -10.68
CA SER A 155 -0.04 -5.60 -10.85
C SER A 155 -0.53 -5.15 -12.23
N TYR A 156 -0.13 -5.85 -13.30
CA TYR A 156 -0.64 -5.56 -14.64
C TYR A 156 -2.15 -5.78 -14.74
N ALA A 157 -2.70 -6.82 -14.09
CA ALA A 157 -4.14 -7.02 -14.05
C ALA A 157 -4.86 -5.80 -13.43
N VAL A 158 -4.39 -5.30 -12.28
CA VAL A 158 -4.95 -4.12 -11.62
C VAL A 158 -4.88 -2.89 -12.53
N TRP A 159 -3.69 -2.56 -13.04
CA TRP A 159 -3.47 -1.37 -13.85
C TRP A 159 -4.23 -1.40 -15.18
N LEU A 160 -4.24 -2.54 -15.88
CA LEU A 160 -4.96 -2.69 -17.15
C LEU A 160 -6.48 -2.73 -16.95
N THR A 161 -6.98 -3.31 -15.85
CA THR A 161 -8.40 -3.18 -15.50
C THR A 161 -8.77 -1.72 -15.29
N CYS A 162 -7.94 -0.92 -14.62
CA CYS A 162 -8.19 0.51 -14.46
C CYS A 162 -8.13 1.26 -15.80
N TYR A 163 -7.23 0.90 -16.73
CA TYR A 163 -7.27 1.44 -18.10
C TYR A 163 -8.62 1.19 -18.80
N PHE A 164 -9.11 -0.05 -18.79
CA PHE A 164 -10.34 -0.39 -19.50
C PHE A 164 -11.61 0.16 -18.84
N TRP A 165 -11.63 0.35 -17.51
CA TRP A 165 -12.83 0.71 -16.76
C TRP A 165 -12.87 2.16 -16.28
N LEU A 166 -11.72 2.73 -15.95
CA LEU A 166 -11.58 4.09 -15.42
C LEU A 166 -10.93 5.05 -16.43
N GLY A 167 -10.36 4.54 -17.53
CA GLY A 167 -9.67 5.37 -18.52
C GLY A 167 -8.24 5.76 -18.12
N THR A 168 -7.63 5.08 -17.15
CA THR A 168 -6.21 5.29 -16.77
C THR A 168 -5.29 5.21 -17.98
N ASP A 169 -4.47 6.23 -18.28
CA ASP A 169 -3.59 6.21 -19.47
C ASP A 169 -2.77 4.90 -19.60
N ILE A 170 -2.77 4.31 -20.80
CA ILE A 170 -2.14 3.01 -21.05
C ILE A 170 -0.62 3.01 -20.82
N ARG A 171 0.07 4.13 -21.06
CA ARG A 171 1.50 4.27 -20.79
C ARG A 171 1.76 4.24 -19.29
N ALA A 172 0.93 4.92 -18.51
CA ALA A 172 0.99 4.84 -17.05
C ALA A 172 0.73 3.39 -16.58
N ALA A 173 -0.32 2.74 -17.09
CA ALA A 173 -0.63 1.36 -16.73
C ALA A 173 0.53 0.37 -17.03
N ILE A 174 1.20 0.54 -18.17
CA ILE A 174 2.32 -0.34 -18.55
C ILE A 174 3.58 -0.03 -17.74
N LEU A 175 3.90 1.25 -17.51
CA LEU A 175 5.17 1.65 -16.88
C LEU A 175 5.12 1.57 -15.35
N LEU A 176 3.98 1.84 -14.73
CA LEU A 176 3.85 1.90 -13.27
C LEU A 176 3.57 0.53 -12.63
N ALA A 177 3.01 -0.42 -13.38
CA ALA A 177 2.78 -1.77 -12.87
C ALA A 177 4.08 -2.47 -12.42
N PRO A 178 5.19 -2.44 -13.18
CA PRO A 178 6.48 -2.92 -12.70
C PRO A 178 7.02 -2.17 -11.49
N LEU A 179 6.84 -0.84 -11.41
CA LEU A 179 7.33 -0.04 -10.28
C LEU A 179 6.68 -0.45 -8.96
N THR A 180 5.41 -0.86 -9.00
CA THR A 180 4.70 -1.41 -7.82
C THR A 180 5.42 -2.65 -7.28
N VAL A 181 5.78 -3.59 -8.16
CA VAL A 181 6.53 -4.81 -7.80
C VAL A 181 7.96 -4.49 -7.38
N LEU A 182 8.61 -3.52 -8.02
CA LEU A 182 9.94 -3.07 -7.62
C LEU A 182 9.94 -2.50 -6.21
N GLY A 183 8.85 -1.86 -5.75
CA GLY A 183 8.73 -1.37 -4.39
C GLY A 183 8.81 -2.47 -3.32
N GLU A 184 8.43 -3.71 -3.64
CA GLU A 184 8.46 -4.86 -2.72
C GLU A 184 9.87 -5.48 -2.55
N LEU A 185 10.82 -5.14 -3.42
CA LEU A 185 12.15 -5.77 -3.46
C LEU A 185 13.15 -5.18 -2.45
N PRO A 186 13.24 -3.85 -2.24
CA PRO A 186 14.12 -3.26 -1.24
C PRO A 186 13.72 -3.68 0.17
N LYS A 187 14.58 -4.46 0.84
CA LYS A 187 14.49 -4.66 2.29
C LYS A 187 15.34 -3.62 2.99
N THR A 188 14.82 -2.40 3.10
CA THR A 188 15.46 -1.36 3.92
C THR A 188 15.00 -1.49 5.37
N LYS A 189 15.87 -1.13 6.33
CA LYS A 189 15.45 -1.07 7.75
C LYS A 189 14.63 0.19 8.04
N ASP A 190 14.75 1.19 7.18
CA ASP A 190 14.27 2.54 7.46
C ASP A 190 12.86 2.79 6.90
N ILE A 191 12.48 2.10 5.80
CA ILE A 191 11.19 2.26 5.13
C ILE A 191 10.59 0.88 4.85
N ASP A 192 9.32 0.71 5.22
CA ASP A 192 8.54 -0.50 5.00
C ASP A 192 8.12 -0.66 3.52
N ASP A 193 7.97 -1.91 3.09
CA ASP A 193 7.60 -2.27 1.72
C ASP A 193 6.23 -1.73 1.31
N ASN A 194 5.29 -1.62 2.26
CA ASN A 194 3.99 -0.99 2.01
C ASN A 194 4.11 0.44 1.50
N ALA A 195 5.07 1.19 2.03
CA ALA A 195 5.29 2.57 1.60
C ALA A 195 5.94 2.60 0.21
N THR A 196 7.01 1.83 -0.02
CA THR A 196 7.75 1.85 -1.29
C THR A 196 6.90 1.35 -2.46
N MET A 197 6.02 0.35 -2.24
CA MET A 197 5.10 -0.16 -3.26
C MET A 197 4.07 0.87 -3.75
N ILE A 198 3.79 1.92 -2.99
CA ILE A 198 2.97 3.06 -3.44
C ILE A 198 3.84 4.23 -3.88
N LEU A 199 4.84 4.61 -3.08
CA LEU A 199 5.62 5.82 -3.31
C LEU A 199 6.48 5.74 -4.57
N PHE A 200 7.00 4.56 -4.94
CA PHE A 200 7.74 4.39 -6.19
C PHE A 200 6.87 4.58 -7.43
N PRO A 201 5.74 3.86 -7.61
CA PRO A 201 4.87 4.12 -8.75
C PRO A 201 4.22 5.50 -8.69
N LEU A 202 3.96 6.07 -7.51
CA LEU A 202 3.48 7.47 -7.39
C LEU A 202 4.55 8.46 -7.87
N ALA A 203 5.81 8.32 -7.46
CA ALA A 203 6.89 9.16 -7.96
C ALA A 203 7.07 9.01 -9.47
N GLY A 204 7.00 7.76 -9.98
CA GLY A 204 6.99 7.48 -11.41
C GLY A 204 5.85 8.18 -12.13
N LEU A 205 4.64 8.14 -11.57
CA LEU A 205 3.48 8.85 -12.10
C LEU A 205 3.77 10.35 -12.19
N MET A 206 4.20 10.98 -11.10
CA MET A 206 4.46 12.42 -11.07
C MET A 206 5.47 12.87 -12.12
N LEU A 207 6.48 12.04 -12.41
CA LEU A 207 7.46 12.29 -13.47
C LEU A 207 6.90 12.06 -14.88
N LEU A 208 5.94 11.14 -15.03
CA LEU A 208 5.29 10.85 -16.30
C LEU A 208 4.20 11.84 -16.66
N LEU A 209 3.55 12.49 -15.68
CA LEU A 209 2.39 13.37 -15.90
C LEU A 209 2.52 14.37 -17.04
N PRO A 210 3.64 15.09 -17.24
CA PRO A 210 3.78 16.04 -18.35
C PRO A 210 3.70 15.39 -19.75
N PHE A 211 3.77 14.06 -19.82
CA PHE A 211 3.77 13.28 -21.05
C PHE A 211 2.49 12.45 -21.22
N LEU A 212 1.61 12.39 -20.22
CA LEU A 212 0.35 11.65 -20.27
C LEU A 212 -0.73 12.48 -20.99
#